data_AF-A0A1G2TH48-F1
#
_entry.id   AF-A0A1G2TH48-F1
#
_cell.length_a   1.000
_cell.length_b   1.000
_cell.length_c   1.000
_cell.angle_alpha   90.00
_cell.angle_beta   90.00
_cell.angle_gamma   90.00
#
_symmetry.space_group_name_H-M   'P 1'
#
loop_
_entity.id
_entity.type
_entity.pdbx_description
1 polymer ?
#
loop_
_entity_poly.entity_id
_entity_poly.type
_entity_poly.pdbx_seq_one_letter_code
_entity_poly.pdbx_strand_id
1 'polypeptide(L)'
;MNTSNRIGRWSVILGIMIVLNLFFNYALSLAYKSPQYENFCKSEQVVNIPETQSTCVAQGGQWTTNPGYGKPVPAGFTEPRGYCDLQYSCRQEFDAANKSYNRNVFIVLVVLGAFSVAAGNFFAGNTVITGGLSLAGLLSFLVASVRYWGSADNWARVVILAIALSILFWIAMKKFNDRIRPETDRV
;
A
#
# COMPACT_ATOMS: atom_id res chain seq x y z
N MET A 1 36.77 -22.36 -2.21
CA MET A 1 36.19 -21.10 -1.66
C MET A 1 35.55 -21.40 -0.31
N ASN A 2 36.11 -20.89 0.79
CA ASN A 2 35.66 -21.18 2.16
C ASN A 2 34.21 -20.73 2.42
N THR A 3 33.38 -21.64 2.90
CA THR A 3 31.95 -21.45 3.25
C THR A 3 31.72 -20.34 4.28
N SER A 4 32.65 -20.14 5.21
CA SER A 4 32.61 -19.07 6.23
C SER A 4 32.49 -17.66 5.62
N ASN A 5 33.25 -17.36 4.56
CA ASN A 5 33.20 -16.05 3.89
C ASN A 5 31.89 -15.85 3.08
N ARG A 6 31.17 -16.94 2.76
CA ARG A 6 29.89 -16.85 2.05
C ARG A 6 28.75 -16.45 3.00
N ILE A 7 28.73 -16.98 4.22
CA ILE A 7 27.71 -16.69 5.23
C ILE A 7 27.75 -15.22 5.65
N GLY A 8 28.95 -14.69 5.95
CA GLY A 8 29.11 -13.28 6.34
C GLY A 8 28.72 -12.29 5.24
N ARG A 9 28.93 -12.63 3.97
CA ARG A 9 28.49 -11.77 2.86
C ARG A 9 26.97 -11.71 2.73
N TRP A 10 26.30 -12.86 2.87
CA TRP A 10 24.84 -12.92 2.80
C TRP A 10 24.16 -12.28 4.01
N SER A 11 24.73 -12.40 5.22
CA SER A 11 24.16 -11.73 6.40
C SER A 11 24.15 -10.21 6.23
N VAL A 12 25.21 -9.62 5.68
CA VAL A 12 25.27 -8.18 5.40
C VAL A 12 24.27 -7.77 4.32
N ILE A 13 24.15 -8.55 3.23
CA ILE A 13 23.16 -8.30 2.17
C ILE A 13 21.74 -8.26 2.73
N LEU A 14 21.37 -9.25 3.54
CA LEU A 14 20.03 -9.32 4.17
C LEU A 14 19.83 -8.21 5.20
N GLY A 15 20.89 -7.86 5.95
CA GLY A 15 20.88 -6.73 6.86
C GLY A 15 20.55 -5.42 6.15
N ILE A 16 21.25 -5.13 5.04
CA ILE A 16 20.97 -3.95 4.20
C ILE A 16 19.52 -3.99 3.69
N MET A 17 19.07 -5.13 3.16
CA MET A 17 17.72 -5.31 2.63
C MET A 17 16.64 -4.94 3.65
N ILE A 18 16.75 -5.45 4.88
CA ILE A 18 15.75 -5.25 5.93
C ILE A 18 15.85 -3.83 6.50
N VAL A 19 17.04 -3.41 6.92
CA VAL A 19 17.23 -2.12 7.59
C VAL A 19 16.90 -0.95 6.67
N LEU A 20 17.25 -1.04 5.38
CA LEU A 20 16.91 0.02 4.42
C LEU A 20 15.39 0.14 4.23
N ASN A 21 14.66 -0.97 4.18
CA ASN A 21 13.20 -0.94 4.08
C ASN A 21 12.54 -0.41 5.36
N LEU A 22 13.04 -0.78 6.54
CA LEU A 22 12.58 -0.20 7.80
C LEU A 22 12.84 1.31 7.83
N PHE A 23 14.02 1.75 7.40
CA PHE A 23 14.38 3.15 7.29
C PHE A 23 13.42 3.91 6.36
N PHE A 24 13.15 3.40 5.14
CA PHE A 24 12.20 4.03 4.23
C PHE A 24 10.81 4.19 4.86
N ASN A 25 10.28 3.13 5.48
CA ASN A 25 8.95 3.16 6.07
C ASN A 25 8.85 4.11 7.26
N TYR A 26 9.87 4.13 8.13
CA TYR A 26 9.87 5.01 9.29
C TYR A 26 10.14 6.48 8.90
N ALA A 27 11.06 6.74 7.98
CA ALA A 27 11.29 8.08 7.45
C ALA A 27 10.02 8.64 6.78
N LEU A 28 9.29 7.81 6.04
CA LEU A 28 8.01 8.17 5.44
C LEU A 28 6.93 8.49 6.48
N SER A 29 6.86 7.78 7.61
CA SER A 29 5.86 8.08 8.65
C SER A 29 6.16 9.37 9.41
N LEU A 30 7.42 9.82 9.40
CA LEU A 30 7.80 11.14 9.91
C LEU A 30 7.37 12.25 8.95
N ALA A 31 7.62 12.08 7.65
CA ALA A 31 7.32 13.08 6.63
C ALA A 31 5.83 13.12 6.21
N TYR A 32 5.14 11.99 6.23
CA TYR A 32 3.78 11.83 5.71
C TYR A 32 2.89 11.13 6.76
N LYS A 33 2.11 11.93 7.49
CA LYS A 33 1.23 11.45 8.55
C LYS A 33 0.03 10.70 7.97
N SER A 34 -0.27 9.53 8.53
CA SER A 34 -1.45 8.77 8.14
C SER A 34 -2.73 9.47 8.64
N PRO A 35 -3.81 9.48 7.84
CA PRO A 35 -5.10 9.95 8.30
C PRO A 35 -5.56 9.09 9.48
N GLN A 36 -6.08 9.73 10.53
CA GLN A 36 -6.65 9.07 11.69
C GLN A 36 -8.17 9.17 11.61
N TYR A 37 -8.89 8.09 11.90
CA TYR A 37 -10.35 8.03 11.75
C TYR A 37 -11.04 9.11 12.58
N GLU A 38 -10.53 9.35 13.79
CA GLU A 38 -11.05 10.29 14.78
C GLU A 38 -10.98 11.75 14.32
N ASN A 39 -10.09 12.05 13.35
CA ASN A 39 -10.00 13.39 12.76
C ASN A 39 -11.13 13.67 11.77
N PHE A 40 -11.80 12.63 11.25
CA PHE A 40 -12.92 12.73 10.32
C PHE A 40 -14.24 12.47 11.05
N CYS A 41 -14.27 11.38 11.82
CA CYS A 41 -15.45 10.89 12.52
C CYS A 41 -15.26 11.09 14.02
N LYS A 42 -15.78 12.20 14.55
CA LYS A 42 -15.70 12.52 15.98
C LYS A 42 -16.67 11.62 16.76
N SER A 43 -16.14 10.91 17.75
CA SER A 43 -16.94 10.12 18.68
C SER A 43 -17.54 11.02 19.75
N GLU A 44 -18.79 11.45 19.57
CA GLU A 44 -19.55 12.15 20.61
C GLU A 44 -20.07 11.15 21.65
N GLN A 45 -20.07 11.53 22.94
CA GLN A 45 -20.59 10.68 24.02
C GLN A 45 -22.10 10.45 23.93
N VAL A 46 -22.84 11.37 23.29
CA VAL A 46 -24.28 11.27 23.07
C VAL A 46 -24.55 11.52 21.59
N VAL A 47 -24.95 10.47 20.88
CA VAL A 47 -25.33 10.56 19.46
C VAL A 47 -26.85 10.63 19.37
N ASN A 48 -27.38 11.81 19.03
CA ASN A 48 -28.80 11.99 18.75
C ASN A 48 -29.10 11.48 17.34
N ILE A 49 -29.63 10.26 17.23
CA ILE A 49 -29.95 9.64 15.94
C ILE A 49 -31.24 10.28 15.40
N PRO A 50 -31.22 10.96 14.24
CA PRO A 50 -32.42 11.58 13.68
C PRO A 50 -33.43 10.53 13.23
N GLU A 51 -34.70 10.76 13.55
CA GLU A 51 -35.81 9.87 13.17
C GLU A 51 -36.40 10.16 11.79
N THR A 52 -35.96 11.24 11.13
CA THR A 52 -36.46 11.64 9.80
C THR A 52 -35.35 11.69 8.77
N GLN A 53 -35.72 11.41 7.52
CA GLN A 53 -34.79 11.47 6.40
C GLN A 53 -34.23 12.88 6.17
N SER A 54 -35.06 13.93 6.30
CA SER A 54 -34.60 15.30 6.06
C SER A 54 -33.55 15.73 7.08
N THR A 55 -33.76 15.42 8.37
CA THR A 55 -32.79 15.73 9.43
C THR A 55 -31.53 14.88 9.33
N CYS A 56 -31.64 13.62 8.90
CA CYS A 56 -30.49 12.75 8.66
C CYS A 56 -29.55 13.32 7.58
N VAL A 57 -30.10 13.68 6.42
CA VAL A 57 -29.32 14.21 5.30
C VAL A 57 -28.77 15.60 5.63
N ALA A 58 -29.53 16.43 6.37
CA ALA A 58 -29.07 17.74 6.82
C ALA A 58 -27.85 17.65 7.77
N GLN A 59 -27.70 16.56 8.51
CA GLN A 59 -26.54 16.30 9.38
C GLN A 59 -25.40 15.55 8.65
N GLY A 60 -25.51 15.34 7.33
CA GLY A 60 -24.49 14.64 6.55
C GLY A 60 -24.56 13.11 6.66
N GLY A 61 -25.63 12.56 7.23
CA GLY A 61 -25.86 11.11 7.26
C GLY A 61 -26.49 10.58 5.98
N GLN A 62 -26.43 9.26 5.77
CA GLN A 62 -27.20 8.58 4.73
C GLN A 62 -28.41 7.89 5.33
N TRP A 63 -29.59 8.20 4.80
CA TRP A 63 -30.82 7.47 5.14
C TRP A 63 -30.89 6.15 4.38
N THR A 64 -31.07 5.05 5.11
CA THR A 64 -31.28 3.72 4.52
C THR A 64 -32.68 3.24 4.85
N THR A 65 -33.49 3.01 3.83
CA THR A 65 -34.78 2.32 3.95
C THR A 65 -34.52 0.84 4.15
N ASN A 66 -34.61 0.36 5.39
CA ASN A 66 -34.43 -1.05 5.71
C ASN A 66 -35.71 -1.61 6.33
N PRO A 67 -36.37 -2.62 5.72
CA PRO A 67 -37.51 -3.30 6.32
C PRO A 67 -37.14 -4.23 7.50
N GLY A 68 -35.85 -4.43 7.79
CA GLY A 68 -35.35 -5.28 8.86
C GLY A 68 -34.81 -4.53 10.07
N TYR A 69 -35.57 -3.57 10.63
CA TYR A 69 -35.16 -2.85 11.83
C TYR A 69 -35.20 -3.80 13.05
N GLY A 70 -34.11 -4.52 13.30
CA GLY A 70 -34.01 -5.51 14.39
C GLY A 70 -33.98 -4.93 15.81
N LYS A 71 -34.42 -3.68 16.03
CA LYS A 71 -34.49 -3.07 17.35
C LYS A 71 -35.93 -3.21 17.85
N PRO A 72 -36.20 -3.89 18.99
CA PRO A 72 -37.55 -3.98 19.52
C PRO A 72 -38.08 -2.58 19.79
N VAL A 73 -39.15 -2.21 19.09
CA VAL A 73 -39.84 -0.94 19.27
C VAL A 73 -40.78 -1.08 20.46
N PRO A 74 -40.79 -0.16 21.45
CA PRO A 74 -41.71 -0.24 22.57
C PRO A 74 -43.17 -0.27 22.09
N ALA A 75 -44.03 -1.01 22.79
CA ALA A 75 -45.44 -1.12 22.43
C ALA A 75 -46.10 0.27 22.37
N GLY A 76 -46.67 0.62 21.21
CA GLY A 76 -47.31 1.92 20.96
C GLY A 76 -46.52 2.88 20.06
N PHE A 77 -45.29 2.54 19.66
CA PHE A 77 -44.49 3.34 18.74
C PHE A 77 -44.44 2.70 17.35
N THR A 78 -44.53 3.50 16.29
CA THR A 78 -44.41 3.03 14.91
C THR A 78 -42.95 2.74 14.58
N GLU A 79 -42.66 1.57 14.03
CA GLU A 79 -41.32 1.21 13.56
C GLU A 79 -40.84 2.22 12.51
N PRO A 80 -39.67 2.86 12.70
CA PRO A 80 -39.15 3.79 11.72
C PRO A 80 -38.84 3.05 10.42
N ARG A 81 -39.35 3.56 9.28
CA ARG A 81 -39.18 2.95 7.94
C ARG A 81 -37.73 2.91 7.42
N GLY A 82 -36.77 3.32 8.23
CA GLY A 82 -35.35 3.39 7.89
C GLY A 82 -34.50 3.91 9.05
N TYR A 83 -33.17 3.83 8.92
CA TYR A 83 -32.23 4.42 9.87
C TYR A 83 -31.30 5.42 9.19
N CYS A 84 -30.78 6.34 9.98
CA CYS A 84 -29.72 7.26 9.57
C CYS A 84 -28.33 6.67 9.91
N ASP A 85 -27.48 6.48 8.91
CA ASP A 85 -26.02 6.31 9.10
C ASP A 85 -25.38 7.70 9.15
N LEU A 86 -25.28 8.26 10.35
CA LEU A 86 -24.68 9.58 10.60
C LEU A 86 -23.19 9.65 10.24
N GLN A 87 -22.49 8.52 10.25
CA GLN A 87 -21.05 8.47 10.00
C GLN A 87 -20.74 8.22 8.52
N TYR A 88 -21.76 8.16 7.66
CA TYR A 88 -21.59 7.84 6.25
C TYR A 88 -20.63 8.81 5.54
N SER A 89 -20.88 10.12 5.62
CA SER A 89 -20.06 11.11 4.92
C SER A 89 -18.65 11.20 5.49
N CYS A 90 -18.49 11.20 6.82
CA CYS A 90 -17.15 11.25 7.43
C CYS A 90 -16.32 9.99 7.11
N ARG A 91 -16.96 8.81 7.04
CA ARG A 91 -16.30 7.57 6.63
C ARG A 91 -15.82 7.64 5.19
N GLN A 92 -16.63 8.20 4.28
CA GLN A 92 -16.20 8.41 2.90
C GLN A 92 -15.03 9.39 2.79
N GLU A 93 -15.02 10.48 3.56
CA GLU A 93 -13.91 11.42 3.59
C GLU A 93 -12.62 10.76 4.11
N PHE A 94 -12.71 9.97 5.18
CA PHE A 94 -11.60 9.19 5.69
C PHE A 94 -11.09 8.19 4.64
N ASP A 95 -11.98 7.43 4.00
CA ASP A 95 -11.63 6.44 2.98
C ASP A 95 -10.94 7.11 1.78
N ALA A 96 -11.43 8.28 1.34
CA ALA A 96 -10.81 9.08 0.29
C ALA A 96 -9.41 9.58 0.69
N ALA A 97 -9.26 10.10 1.91
CA ALA A 97 -7.99 10.55 2.44
C ALA A 97 -6.98 9.38 2.57
N ASN A 98 -7.43 8.24 3.08
CA ASN A 98 -6.63 7.03 3.24
C ASN A 98 -6.20 6.45 1.89
N LYS A 99 -7.10 6.44 0.90
CA LYS A 99 -6.78 6.02 -0.47
C LYS A 99 -5.71 6.93 -1.10
N SER A 100 -5.84 8.24 -0.96
CA SER A 100 -4.83 9.20 -1.43
C SER A 100 -3.49 9.02 -0.72
N TYR A 101 -3.52 8.86 0.60
CA TYR A 101 -2.33 8.60 1.42
C TYR A 101 -1.60 7.33 0.97
N ASN A 102 -2.29 6.20 0.85
CA ASN A 102 -1.68 4.93 0.45
C ASN A 102 -1.13 4.97 -0.97
N ARG A 103 -1.80 5.67 -1.89
CA ARG A 103 -1.28 5.91 -3.25
C ARG A 103 0.02 6.70 -3.24
N ASN A 104 0.09 7.78 -2.46
CA ASN A 104 1.31 8.61 -2.39
C ASN A 104 2.47 7.83 -1.74
N VAL A 105 2.20 7.09 -0.67
CA VAL A 105 3.21 6.23 -0.03
C VAL A 105 3.71 5.15 -1.00
N PHE A 106 2.82 4.54 -1.78
CA PHE A 106 3.20 3.59 -2.83
C PHE A 106 4.18 4.21 -3.83
N ILE A 107 3.83 5.37 -4.38
CA ILE A 107 4.67 6.06 -5.38
C ILE A 107 6.06 6.37 -4.79
N VAL A 108 6.12 6.90 -3.56
CA VAL A 108 7.40 7.25 -2.95
C VAL A 108 8.25 6.00 -2.66
N LEU A 109 7.65 4.92 -2.16
CA LEU A 109 8.38 3.66 -1.95
C LEU A 109 8.90 3.08 -3.27
N VAL A 110 8.12 3.14 -4.35
CA VAL A 110 8.58 2.72 -5.69
C VAL A 110 9.76 3.59 -6.15
N VAL A 111 9.68 4.91 -6.00
CA VAL A 111 10.79 5.81 -6.38
C VAL A 111 12.05 5.52 -5.55
N LEU A 112 11.92 5.35 -4.23
CA LEU A 112 13.03 5.01 -3.35
C LEU A 112 13.62 3.62 -3.66
N GLY A 113 12.76 2.64 -3.97
CA GLY A 113 13.18 1.32 -4.40
C GLY A 113 13.97 1.36 -5.72
N ALA A 114 13.47 2.09 -6.71
CA ALA A 114 14.17 2.30 -7.98
C ALA A 114 15.50 3.02 -7.79
N PHE A 115 15.54 4.04 -6.92
CA PHE A 115 16.77 4.74 -6.56
C PHE A 115 17.77 3.81 -5.86
N SER A 116 17.30 2.95 -4.95
CA SER A 116 18.16 1.93 -4.30
C SER A 116 18.81 1.01 -5.34
N VAL A 117 18.04 0.49 -6.31
CA VAL A 117 18.59 -0.34 -7.39
C VAL A 117 19.62 0.44 -8.22
N ALA A 118 19.29 1.67 -8.61
CA ALA A 118 20.16 2.52 -9.42
C ALA A 118 21.47 2.90 -8.69
N ALA A 119 21.38 3.20 -7.39
CA ALA A 119 22.53 3.50 -6.53
C ALA A 119 23.52 2.31 -6.45
N GLY A 120 23.05 1.08 -6.67
CA GLY A 120 23.92 -0.09 -6.80
C GLY A 120 25.01 0.08 -7.87
N ASN A 121 24.74 0.81 -8.95
CA ASN A 121 25.73 1.06 -10.01
C ASN A 121 26.91 1.91 -9.54
N PHE A 122 26.69 2.81 -8.57
CA PHE A 122 27.77 3.61 -7.98
C PHE A 122 28.74 2.76 -7.15
N PHE A 123 28.22 1.67 -6.56
CA PHE A 123 29.00 0.74 -5.75
C PHE A 123 29.36 -0.55 -6.51
N ALA A 124 29.44 -0.51 -7.84
CA ALA A 124 29.65 -1.69 -8.69
C ALA A 124 30.90 -2.53 -8.32
N GLY A 125 31.92 -1.93 -7.72
CA GLY A 125 33.11 -2.63 -7.21
C GLY A 125 32.85 -3.50 -5.97
N ASN A 126 31.74 -3.29 -5.26
CA ASN A 126 31.37 -4.05 -4.06
C ASN A 126 30.09 -4.85 -4.30
N THR A 127 30.27 -6.15 -4.53
CA THR A 127 29.15 -7.07 -4.81
C THR A 127 28.19 -7.22 -3.62
N VAL A 128 28.65 -6.99 -2.39
CA VAL A 128 27.82 -7.10 -1.16
C VAL A 128 26.87 -5.92 -1.10
N ILE A 129 27.38 -4.70 -1.29
CA ILE A 129 26.55 -3.48 -1.30
C ILE A 129 25.60 -3.49 -2.49
N THR A 130 26.11 -3.80 -3.70
CA THR A 130 25.28 -3.85 -4.92
C THR A 130 24.15 -4.88 -4.80
N GLY A 131 24.47 -6.08 -4.29
CA GLY A 131 23.47 -7.13 -4.06
C GLY A 131 22.44 -6.74 -2.99
N GLY A 132 22.90 -6.13 -1.89
CA GLY A 132 22.06 -5.61 -0.82
C GLY A 132 21.08 -4.55 -1.31
N LEU A 133 21.56 -3.53 -2.01
CA LEU A 133 20.73 -2.43 -2.55
C LEU A 133 19.73 -2.91 -3.62
N SER A 134 20.12 -3.88 -4.45
CA SER A 134 19.23 -4.48 -5.44
C SER A 134 18.09 -5.26 -4.78
N LEU A 135 18.40 -6.11 -3.79
CA LEU A 135 17.39 -6.85 -3.04
C LEU A 135 16.52 -5.94 -2.16
N ALA A 136 17.11 -4.89 -1.60
CA ALA A 136 16.37 -3.87 -0.85
C ALA A 136 15.34 -3.15 -1.73
N GLY A 137 15.73 -2.78 -2.95
CA GLY A 137 14.82 -2.15 -3.92
C GLY A 137 13.69 -3.09 -4.34
N LEU A 138 14.01 -4.36 -4.62
CA LEU A 138 13.00 -5.39 -4.90
C LEU A 138 12.02 -5.56 -3.73
N LEU A 139 12.53 -5.68 -2.50
CA LEU A 139 11.69 -5.78 -1.31
C LEU A 139 10.81 -4.53 -1.14
N SER A 140 11.34 -3.35 -1.45
CA SER A 140 10.59 -2.10 -1.38
C SER A 140 9.40 -2.10 -2.34
N PHE A 141 9.54 -2.62 -3.56
CA PHE A 141 8.42 -2.79 -4.48
C PHE A 141 7.35 -3.75 -3.95
N LEU A 142 7.76 -4.85 -3.30
CA LEU A 142 6.84 -5.79 -2.68
C LEU A 142 6.07 -5.14 -1.54
N VAL A 143 6.78 -4.47 -0.63
CA VAL A 143 6.18 -3.75 0.52
C VAL A 143 5.22 -2.67 0.03
N ALA A 144 5.62 -1.87 -0.97
CA ALA A 144 4.76 -0.87 -1.59
C ALA A 144 3.46 -1.48 -2.14
N SER A 145 3.58 -2.58 -2.89
CA SER A 145 2.44 -3.26 -3.52
C SER A 145 1.47 -3.82 -2.48
N VAL A 146 1.98 -4.53 -1.46
CA VAL A 146 1.15 -5.08 -0.38
C VAL A 146 0.43 -3.99 0.38
N ARG A 147 1.12 -2.87 0.69
CA ARG A 147 0.52 -1.73 1.38
C ARG A 147 -0.59 -1.07 0.57
N TYR A 148 -0.38 -0.88 -0.73
CA TYR A 148 -1.39 -0.24 -1.59
C TYR A 148 -2.56 -1.16 -1.93
N TRP A 149 -2.37 -2.48 -1.86
CA TRP A 149 -3.33 -3.47 -2.34
C TRP A 149 -4.75 -3.25 -1.82
N GLY A 150 -4.93 -3.00 -0.52
CA GLY A 150 -6.23 -2.80 0.10
C GLY A 150 -6.97 -1.55 -0.39
N SER A 151 -6.24 -0.47 -0.66
CA SER A 151 -6.81 0.81 -1.14
C SER A 151 -6.82 0.95 -2.66
N ALA A 152 -6.16 0.06 -3.38
CA ALA A 152 -6.10 0.07 -4.83
C ALA A 152 -7.42 -0.42 -5.43
N ASP A 153 -7.89 0.30 -6.44
CA ASP A 153 -9.00 -0.16 -7.28
C ASP A 153 -8.62 -1.44 -8.05
N ASN A 154 -9.61 -2.23 -8.43
CA ASN A 154 -9.39 -3.49 -9.16
C ASN A 154 -8.55 -3.29 -10.43
N TRP A 155 -8.80 -2.21 -11.19
CA TRP A 155 -8.03 -1.88 -12.38
C TRP A 155 -6.56 -1.56 -12.06
N ALA A 156 -6.30 -0.85 -10.94
CA ALA A 156 -4.96 -0.49 -10.53
C ALA A 156 -4.13 -1.72 -10.14
N ARG A 157 -4.76 -2.70 -9.47
CA ARG A 157 -4.12 -3.99 -9.15
C ARG A 157 -3.68 -4.74 -10.41
N VAL A 158 -4.54 -4.79 -11.42
CA VAL A 158 -4.22 -5.44 -12.71
C VAL A 158 -3.06 -4.73 -13.41
N VAL A 159 -3.08 -3.40 -13.47
CA VAL A 159 -2.01 -2.61 -14.11
C VAL A 159 -0.66 -2.83 -13.41
N ILE A 160 -0.62 -2.82 -12.08
CA ILE A 160 0.62 -3.06 -11.31
C ILE A 160 1.18 -4.45 -11.64
N LEU A 161 0.33 -5.48 -11.67
CA LEU A 161 0.76 -6.84 -12.01
C LEU A 161 1.24 -6.95 -13.46
N ALA A 162 0.54 -6.32 -14.41
CA ALA A 162 0.93 -6.31 -15.81
C ALA A 162 2.30 -5.65 -16.01
N ILE A 163 2.56 -4.53 -15.35
CA ILE A 163 3.86 -3.84 -15.40
C ILE A 163 4.95 -4.71 -14.79
N ALA A 164 4.73 -5.27 -13.58
CA ALA A 164 5.71 -6.11 -12.92
C ALA A 164 6.07 -7.34 -13.78
N LEU A 165 5.07 -8.00 -14.35
CA LEU A 165 5.26 -9.15 -15.22
C LEU A 165 6.02 -8.77 -16.50
N SER A 166 5.66 -7.65 -17.13
CA SER A 166 6.32 -7.14 -18.33
C SER A 166 7.80 -6.86 -18.07
N ILE A 167 8.13 -6.25 -16.93
CA ILE A 167 9.52 -6.01 -16.51
C ILE A 167 10.26 -7.32 -16.30
N LEU A 168 9.65 -8.30 -15.64
CA LEU A 168 10.26 -9.61 -15.40
C LEU A 168 10.53 -10.35 -16.72
N PHE A 169 9.56 -10.37 -17.65
CA PHE A 169 9.74 -10.95 -18.98
C PHE A 169 10.83 -10.22 -19.77
N TRP A 170 10.87 -8.89 -19.72
CA TRP A 170 11.91 -8.12 -20.39
C TRP A 170 13.31 -8.43 -19.85
N ILE A 171 13.46 -8.48 -18.52
CA ILE A 171 14.73 -8.87 -17.87
C ILE A 171 15.10 -10.31 -18.25
N ALA A 172 14.14 -11.23 -18.23
CA ALA A 172 14.38 -12.61 -18.57
C ALA A 172 14.85 -12.76 -20.03
N MET A 173 14.14 -12.14 -20.98
CA MET A 173 14.53 -12.15 -22.39
C MET A 173 15.88 -11.50 -22.60
N LYS A 174 16.12 -10.28 -22.10
CA LYS A 174 17.39 -9.58 -22.32
C LYS A 174 18.58 -10.35 -21.70
N LYS A 175 18.49 -10.68 -20.41
CA LYS A 175 19.62 -11.24 -19.66
C LYS A 175 19.90 -12.70 -19.96
N PHE A 176 18.89 -13.49 -20.34
CA PHE A 176 19.09 -14.91 -20.67
C PHE A 176 19.26 -15.14 -22.18
N ASN A 177 18.70 -14.32 -23.07
CA ASN A 177 18.98 -14.42 -24.50
C ASN A 177 20.43 -14.00 -24.83
N ASP A 178 20.99 -13.03 -24.11
CA ASP A 178 22.41 -12.67 -24.24
C ASP A 178 23.36 -13.83 -23.85
N ARG A 179 22.91 -14.79 -23.02
CA ARG A 179 23.67 -16.01 -22.70
C ARG A 179 23.47 -17.16 -23.69
N ILE A 180 22.49 -17.07 -24.60
CA ILE A 180 22.16 -18.13 -25.58
C ILE A 180 22.79 -17.83 -26.95
N ARG A 181 23.34 -16.63 -27.20
CA ARG A 181 24.14 -16.39 -28.42
C ARG A 181 25.32 -17.37 -28.47
N PRO A 182 25.40 -18.23 -29.49
CA PRO A 182 26.56 -19.11 -29.66
C PRO A 182 27.81 -18.25 -29.91
N GLU A 183 28.94 -18.72 -29.39
CA GLU A 183 30.29 -18.22 -29.60
C GLU A 183 30.68 -18.38 -31.10
N THR A 184 30.04 -17.65 -32.01
CA THR A 184 30.28 -17.76 -33.47
C THR A 184 30.73 -16.45 -34.10
N ASP A 185 30.81 -15.35 -33.34
CA ASP A 185 31.27 -14.04 -33.82
C ASP A 185 32.59 -13.57 -33.16
N ARG A 186 33.41 -14.48 -32.63
CA ARG A 186 34.83 -14.17 -32.33
C ARG A 186 35.73 -14.83 -33.37
N VAL A 187 35.86 -14.19 -34.52
CA VAL A 187 36.99 -14.35 -35.45
C VAL A 187 37.58 -12.98 -35.69
#